data_AF-A0A9X2V8D2-F1
#
_entry.id   AF-A0A9X2V8D2-F1
#
_cell.length_a   1.000
_cell.length_b   1.000
_cell.length_c   1.000
_cell.angle_alpha   90.00
_cell.angle_beta   90.00
_cell.angle_gamma   90.00
#
_symmetry.space_group_name_H-M   'P 1'
#
loop_
_entity.id
_entity.type
_entity.pdbx_description
1 polymer ?
#
loop_
_entity_poly.entity_id
_entity_poly.type
_entity_poly.pdbx_seq_one_letter_code
_entity_poly.pdbx_strand_id
1 'polypeptide(L)' 'MHQTQRRTRLTDVANAATLLAEAVETADKDTAALHTPYGKATVHVDAEGADVELPSGATVHVRVDG' A
#
# COMPACT_ATOMS: atom_id res chain seq x y z
N MET A 1 -4.63 -13.32 22.42
CA MET A 1 -4.23 -12.02 21.83
C MET A 1 -3.61 -12.13 20.42
N HIS A 2 -3.20 -13.30 19.93
CA HIS A 2 -2.56 -13.44 18.61
C HIS A 2 -3.48 -13.29 17.37
N GLN A 3 -4.79 -13.50 17.52
CA GLN A 3 -5.70 -13.52 16.37
C GLN A 3 -6.03 -12.13 15.83
N THR A 4 -6.09 -11.11 16.69
CA THR A 4 -6.44 -9.73 16.33
C THR A 4 -5.35 -9.06 15.51
N GLN A 5 -4.08 -9.18 15.93
CA GLN A 5 -2.94 -8.60 15.21
C GLN A 5 -2.74 -9.21 13.81
N ARG A 6 -2.99 -10.53 13.68
CA ARG A 6 -2.90 -11.20 12.37
C ARG A 6 -4.00 -10.71 11.42
N ARG A 7 -5.20 -10.45 11.92
CA ARG A 7 -6.32 -9.98 11.10
C ARG A 7 -6.10 -8.53 10.64
N THR A 8 -5.57 -7.67 11.50
CA THR A 8 -5.21 -6.29 11.13
C THR A 8 -4.19 -6.26 10.00
N ARG A 9 -3.10 -7.05 10.12
CA ARG A 9 -2.06 -7.11 9.08
C ARG A 9 -2.58 -7.58 7.72
N LEU A 10 -3.50 -8.55 7.69
CA LEU A 10 -4.07 -9.04 6.43
C LEU A 10 -4.94 -7.98 5.76
N THR A 11 -5.70 -7.20 6.54
CA THR A 11 -6.48 -6.07 6.01
C THR A 11 -5.58 -4.97 5.47
N ASP A 12 -4.50 -4.64 6.17
CA ASP A 12 -3.53 -3.62 5.73
C ASP A 12 -2.87 -4.02 4.40
N VAL A 13 -2.50 -5.30 4.24
CA VAL A 13 -1.94 -5.82 2.99
C VAL A 13 -2.95 -5.79 1.85
N ALA A 14 -4.20 -6.20 2.10
CA ALA A 14 -5.25 -6.16 1.07
C ALA A 14 -5.55 -4.71 0.63
N ASN A 15 -5.60 -3.77 1.58
CA ASN A 15 -5.76 -2.35 1.28
C ASN A 15 -4.57 -1.81 0.49
N ALA A 16 -3.34 -2.13 0.88
CA ALA A 16 -2.14 -1.70 0.18
C ALA A 16 -2.06 -2.22 -1.26
N ALA A 17 -2.46 -3.48 -1.51
CA ALA A 17 -2.50 -4.05 -2.84
C ALA A 17 -3.51 -3.33 -3.76
N THR A 18 -4.69 -2.98 -3.23
CA THR A 18 -5.68 -2.18 -3.98
C THR A 18 -5.15 -0.79 -4.28
N LEU A 19 -4.55 -0.12 -3.29
CA LEU A 19 -3.94 1.20 -3.48
C LEU A 19 -2.81 1.17 -4.50
N LEU A 20 -2.01 0.11 -4.51
CA LEU A 20 -0.97 -0.07 -5.52
C LEU A 20 -1.56 -0.24 -6.92
N ALA A 21 -2.61 -1.05 -7.08
CA ALA A 21 -3.26 -1.22 -8.38
C ALA A 21 -3.79 0.12 -8.92
N GLU A 22 -4.49 0.89 -8.07
CA GLU A 22 -4.98 2.22 -8.42
C GLU A 22 -3.84 3.21 -8.73
N ALA A 23 -2.75 3.14 -7.96
CA ALA A 23 -1.55 3.95 -8.19
C ALA A 23 -0.89 3.62 -9.53
N VAL A 24 -0.70 2.35 -9.88
CA VAL A 24 -0.06 1.95 -11.15
C VAL A 24 -0.88 2.40 -12.37
N GLU A 25 -2.21 2.43 -12.26
CA GLU A 25 -3.08 2.92 -13.35
C GLU A 25 -3.08 4.45 -13.49
N THR A 26 -2.69 5.19 -12.44
CA THR A 26 -2.77 6.66 -12.39
C THR A 26 -1.41 7.36 -12.32
N ALA A 27 -0.35 6.61 -12.05
CA ALA A 27 1.00 7.11 -11.83
C ALA A 27 1.68 7.49 -13.16
N ASP A 28 1.63 8.76 -13.50
CA ASP A 28 2.53 9.40 -14.47
C ASP A 28 3.97 9.55 -13.91
N LYS A 29 4.19 9.22 -12.62
CA LYS A 29 5.44 9.36 -11.86
C LYS A 29 5.58 8.27 -10.81
N ASP A 30 6.81 7.94 -10.40
CA ASP A 30 7.21 6.92 -9.39
C ASP A 30 6.55 7.07 -8.00
N THR A 31 5.66 8.05 -7.80
CA THR A 31 4.96 8.28 -6.54
C THR A 31 3.53 8.75 -6.81
N ALA A 32 2.56 8.04 -6.24
CA ALA A 32 1.14 8.39 -6.25
C ALA A 32 0.64 8.64 -4.83
N ALA A 33 -0.13 9.71 -4.65
CA ALA A 33 -0.84 9.97 -3.41
C ALA A 33 -2.32 9.68 -3.60
N LEU A 34 -2.88 8.76 -2.82
CA LEU A 34 -4.26 8.34 -2.90
C LEU A 34 -5.03 8.76 -1.65
N HIS A 35 -6.21 9.32 -1.85
CA HIS A 35 -7.12 9.63 -0.77
C HIS A 35 -8.02 8.43 -0.48
N THR A 36 -7.85 7.85 0.72
CA THR A 36 -8.71 6.78 1.22
C THR A 36 -9.73 7.34 2.20
N PRO A 37 -10.83 6.61 2.50
CA PRO A 37 -11.76 6.98 3.56
C PRO A 37 -11.11 7.11 4.95
N TYR A 38 -9.92 6.53 5.14
CA TYR A 38 -9.18 6.51 6.40
C TYR A 38 -8.05 7.54 6.44
N GLY A 39 -7.85 8.31 5.38
CA GLY A 39 -6.79 9.31 5.25
C GLY A 39 -5.98 9.16 3.97
N LYS A 40 -4.92 9.95 3.86
CA LYS A 40 -4.03 9.94 2.71
C LYS A 40 -3.08 8.74 2.80
N ALA A 41 -3.03 7.92 1.77
CA ALA A 41 -2.01 6.92 1.55
C ALA A 41 -1.02 7.42 0.49
N THR A 42 0.23 7.02 0.63
CA THR A 42 1.28 7.35 -0.36
C THR A 42 1.86 6.04 -0.88
N VAL A 43 1.88 5.89 -2.20
CA VAL A 43 2.44 4.73 -2.89
C VAL A 43 3.67 5.21 -3.64
N HIS A 44 4.82 4.62 -3.33
CA HIS A 44 6.04 4.77 -4.11
C HIS A 44 6.21 3.51 -4.94
N VAL A 45 6.39 3.65 -6.25
CA VAL A 45 6.60 2.52 -7.17
C VAL A 45 7.98 2.68 -7.77
N ASP A 46 8.74 1.60 -7.77
CA ASP A 46 10.08 1.51 -8.36
C ASP A 46 10.22 0.21 -9.15
N ALA A 47 11.39 -0.01 -9.75
CA ALA A 47 11.64 -1.18 -10.60
C ALA A 47 11.59 -2.51 -9.85
N GLU A 48 11.77 -2.52 -8.53
CA GLU A 48 11.78 -3.71 -7.66
C GLU A 48 10.40 -3.96 -7.00
N GLY A 49 9.46 -3.02 -7.14
CA GLY A 49 8.09 -3.15 -6.64
C GLY A 49 7.52 -1.82 -6.15
N ALA A 50 6.89 -1.85 -4.99
CA ALA A 50 6.28 -0.67 -4.40
C ALA A 50 6.27 -0.66 -2.88
N ASP A 51 6.32 0.54 -2.32
CA ASP A 51 6.17 0.81 -0.90
C ASP A 51 4.88 1.62 -0.69
N VAL A 52 3.96 1.10 0.12
CA VAL A 52 2.69 1.74 0.43
C VAL A 52 2.69 2.21 1.88
N GLU A 53 2.72 3.51 2.08
CA GLU A 53 2.54 4.14 3.38
C GLU A 53 1.05 4.37 3.63
N LEU A 54 0.52 3.68 4.64
CA LEU A 54 -0.88 3.78 5.06
C LEU A 54 -1.08 4.95 6.04
N PRO A 55 -2.30 5.51 6.13
CA PRO A 55 -2.61 6.60 7.07
C PRO A 55 -2.37 6.25 8.54
N SER A 56 -2.35 4.95 8.86
CA SER A 56 -2.04 4.43 10.20
C SER A 56 -0.55 4.55 10.58
N GLY A 57 0.31 4.97 9.64
CA GLY A 57 1.77 4.98 9.79
C GLY A 57 2.44 3.63 9.53
N ALA A 58 1.67 2.63 9.07
CA ALA A 58 2.22 1.35 8.63
C ALA A 58 2.71 1.44 7.18
N THR A 59 3.86 0.83 6.91
CA THR A 59 4.37 0.69 5.53
C THR A 59 4.27 -0.77 5.10
N VAL A 60 3.68 -1.00 3.93
CA VAL A 60 3.59 -2.31 3.30
C VAL A 60 4.50 -2.32 2.09
N HIS A 61 5.46 -3.25 2.08
CA HIS A 61 6.36 -3.48 0.96
C HIS A 61 5.75 -4.55 0.06
N VAL A 62 5.42 -4.17 -1.18
CA VAL A 62 5.01 -5.09 -2.24
C VAL A 62 6.23 -5.27 -3.14
N ARG A 63 6.71 -6.49 -3.27
CA ARG A 63 7.81 -6.82 -4.18
C ARG A 63 7.26 -7.73 -5.26
N VAL A 64 7.62 -7.44 -6.49
CA VAL A 64 7.39 -8.36 -7.61
C VAL A 64 8.60 -9.29 -7.61
N ASP A 65 8.42 -10.52 -7.14
CA ASP A 65 9.36 -11.59 -7.47
C ASP A 65 9.37 -11.71 -9.01
N GLY A 66 10.55 -11.54 -9.60
CA GLY A 66 10.77 -11.61 -11.05
C GLY A 66 10.54 -13.00 -11.64
#